data_AF-A0A1F5CTH6-F1
#
_entry.id   AF-A0A1F5CTH6-F1
#
_cell.length_a   1.000
_cell.length_b   1.000
_cell.length_c   1.000
_cell.angle_alpha   90.00
_cell.angle_beta   90.00
_cell.angle_gamma   90.00
#
_symmetry.space_group_name_H-M   'P 1'
#
loop_
_entity.id
_entity.type
_entity.pdbx_description
1 polymer ?
#
loop_
_entity_poly.entity_id
_entity_poly.type
_entity_poly.pdbx_seq_one_letter_code
_entity_poly.pdbx_strand_id
1 'polypeptide(L)'
;MARIGCREVYFAKAMEPRRVDFLIDKVKEVVNEMGFPPEYDIRIYKNVYSCCGIGGLGVVIEVVGPEEEKIRALDLRAVSKIIEFCEQESHEIGYHSCEKHYLI
;
A
#
# COMPACT_ATOMS: atom_id res chain seq x y z
N MET A 1 13.59 10.12 16.05
CA MET A 1 13.81 9.02 15.09
C MET A 1 12.51 8.81 14.34
N ALA A 2 12.55 8.77 13.01
CA ALA A 2 11.36 8.48 12.21
C ALA A 2 10.95 7.01 12.42
N ARG A 3 9.66 6.76 12.58
CA ARG A 3 9.09 5.40 12.64
C ARG A 3 8.45 5.10 11.28
N ILE A 4 8.43 3.82 10.89
CA ILE A 4 7.78 3.36 9.65
C ILE A 4 6.67 2.38 9.99
N GLY A 5 5.49 2.62 9.42
CA GLY A 5 4.46 1.61 9.23
C GLY A 5 4.56 1.10 7.80
N CYS A 6 4.63 -0.21 7.61
CA CYS A 6 4.73 -0.84 6.28
C CYS A 6 3.62 -1.87 6.13
N ARG A 7 2.89 -1.81 5.02
CA ARG A 7 1.90 -2.83 4.64
C ARG A 7 2.02 -3.18 3.18
N GLU A 8 1.75 -4.45 2.89
CA GLU A 8 1.75 -4.96 1.54
C GLU A 8 0.33 -5.38 1.16
N VAL A 9 -0.15 -4.82 0.05
CA VAL A 9 -1.42 -5.21 -0.57
C VAL A 9 -1.08 -6.01 -1.82
N TYR A 10 -1.63 -7.22 -1.92
CA TYR A 10 -1.40 -8.12 -3.04
C TYR A 10 -2.65 -8.24 -3.91
N PHE A 11 -2.48 -8.31 -5.23
CA PHE A 11 -3.60 -8.53 -6.14
C PHE A 11 -3.73 -10.03 -6.40
N ALA A 12 -4.74 -10.65 -5.81
CA ALA A 12 -4.93 -12.10 -5.75
C ALA A 12 -5.58 -12.63 -7.03
N LYS A 13 -4.88 -12.45 -8.15
CA LYS A 13 -5.03 -13.09 -9.47
C LYS A 13 -4.12 -12.29 -10.38
N ALA A 14 -3.28 -12.98 -11.15
CA ALA A 14 -2.31 -12.34 -12.04
C ALA A 14 -3.01 -11.35 -12.98
N MET A 15 -3.05 -10.08 -12.58
CA MET A 15 -3.47 -9.00 -13.45
C MET A 15 -2.39 -8.83 -14.51
N GLU A 16 -2.79 -8.62 -15.76
CA GLU A 16 -1.88 -8.18 -16.80
C GLU A 16 -1.02 -7.01 -16.28
N PRO A 17 0.30 -6.99 -16.51
CA PRO A 17 1.20 -5.98 -15.93
C PRO A 17 0.71 -4.54 -16.11
N ARG A 18 0.09 -4.25 -17.26
CA ARG A 18 -0.49 -2.95 -17.62
C ARG A 18 -1.66 -2.52 -16.72
N ARG A 19 -2.48 -3.47 -16.28
CA ARG A 19 -3.59 -3.19 -15.35
C ARG A 19 -3.09 -2.86 -13.95
N VAL A 20 -1.96 -3.42 -13.56
CA VAL A 20 -1.36 -3.13 -12.25
C VAL A 20 -0.66 -1.80 -12.22
N ASP A 21 0.05 -1.41 -13.29
CA ASP A 21 0.63 -0.07 -13.37
C ASP A 21 -0.46 1.01 -13.31
N PHE A 22 -1.58 0.82 -14.02
CA PHE A 22 -2.76 1.69 -13.91
C PHE A 22 -3.32 1.73 -12.48
N LEU A 23 -3.44 0.58 -11.83
CA LEU A 23 -3.95 0.49 -10.47
C LEU A 23 -3.00 1.13 -9.44
N ILE A 24 -1.68 1.04 -9.65
CA ILE A 24 -0.68 1.73 -8.83
C ILE A 24 -0.85 3.24 -8.95
N ASP A 25 -1.00 3.75 -10.18
CA ASP A 25 -1.20 5.18 -10.39
C ASP A 25 -2.51 5.65 -9.75
N LYS A 26 -3.59 4.86 -9.85
CA LYS A 26 -4.85 5.14 -9.16
C LYS A 26 -4.71 5.13 -7.64
N VAL A 27 -4.00 4.16 -7.09
CA VAL A 27 -3.71 4.08 -5.66
C VAL A 27 -2.91 5.31 -5.20
N LYS A 28 -1.94 5.77 -5.98
CA LYS A 28 -1.21 7.01 -5.70
C LYS A 28 -2.12 8.23 -5.74
N GLU A 29 -3.02 8.33 -6.74
CA GLU A 29 -4.01 9.41 -6.80
C GLU A 29 -4.90 9.42 -5.56
N VAL A 30 -5.51 8.29 -5.23
CA VAL A 30 -6.40 8.13 -4.06
C VAL A 30 -5.71 8.48 -2.76
N VAL A 31 -4.46 8.03 -2.59
CA VAL A 31 -3.67 8.36 -1.40
C VAL A 31 -3.34 9.85 -1.37
N ASN A 32 -2.90 10.45 -2.49
CA ASN A 32 -2.63 11.89 -2.55
C ASN A 32 -3.86 12.74 -2.23
N GLU A 33 -5.06 12.33 -2.66
CA GLU A 33 -6.32 13.01 -2.34
C GLU A 33 -6.67 12.98 -0.84
N MET A 34 -6.15 12.00 -0.07
CA MET A 34 -6.46 11.90 1.36
C MET A 34 -5.89 13.05 2.19
N GLY A 35 -4.86 13.74 1.67
CA GLY A 35 -4.16 14.83 2.33
C GLY A 35 -3.40 14.37 3.58
N PHE A 36 -2.06 14.45 3.55
CA PHE A 36 -1.22 14.09 4.70
C PHE A 36 -0.66 15.33 5.39
N PRO A 37 -0.48 15.29 6.72
CA PRO A 37 0.28 16.32 7.39
C PRO A 37 1.71 16.36 6.83
N PRO A 38 2.34 17.54 6.71
CA PRO A 38 3.64 17.70 6.04
C PRO A 38 4.80 16.97 6.73
N GLU A 39 4.62 16.56 7.98
CA GLU A 39 5.61 15.78 8.75
C GLU A 39 5.51 14.27 8.46
N TYR A 40 4.54 13.84 7.67
CA TYR A 40 4.29 12.46 7.29
C TYR A 40 4.49 12.30 5.79
N ASP A 41 5.19 11.24 5.42
CA ASP A 41 5.48 10.89 4.04
C ASP A 41 4.86 9.53 3.74
N ILE A 42 4.14 9.40 2.62
CA ILE A 42 3.60 8.12 2.16
C ILE A 42 4.29 7.72 0.88
N ARG A 43 4.86 6.53 0.90
CA ARG A 43 5.61 5.97 -0.21
C ARG A 43 4.90 4.73 -0.71
N ILE A 44 4.73 4.67 -2.02
CA ILE A 44 3.97 3.60 -2.68
C ILE A 44 4.88 2.98 -3.73
N TYR A 45 5.15 1.68 -3.56
CA TYR A 45 6.05 0.93 -4.41
C TYR A 45 5.36 -0.28 -5.02
N LYS A 46 5.69 -0.58 -6.28
CA LYS A 46 5.31 -1.84 -6.90
C LYS A 46 6.10 -2.97 -6.25
N ASN A 47 5.41 -3.98 -5.73
CA ASN A 47 6.03 -5.22 -5.33
C ASN A 47 5.74 -6.29 -6.39
N VAL A 48 6.79 -6.92 -6.91
CA VAL A 48 6.65 -8.10 -7.76
C VAL A 48 7.09 -9.27 -6.90
N TYR A 49 6.14 -10.10 -6.50
CA TYR A 49 6.43 -11.24 -5.64
C TYR A 49 6.22 -12.54 -6.39
N SER A 50 7.06 -13.52 -6.07
CA SER A 50 6.89 -14.89 -6.50
C SER A 50 7.05 -15.77 -5.27
N CYS A 51 5.97 -16.41 -4.82
CA CYS A 51 6.02 -17.34 -3.69
C CYS A 51 5.36 -18.66 -4.09
N CYS A 52 6.04 -19.78 -3.83
CA CYS A 52 5.53 -21.13 -4.07
C CYS A 52 5.00 -21.40 -5.49
N GLY A 53 5.65 -20.84 -6.53
CA GLY A 53 5.24 -21.02 -7.93
C GLY A 53 4.05 -20.16 -8.37
N ILE A 54 3.52 -19.33 -7.49
CA ILE A 54 2.51 -18.32 -7.77
C ILE A 54 3.20 -16.95 -7.80
N GLY A 55 3.30 -16.38 -9.00
CA GLY A 55 3.74 -15.01 -9.22
C GLY A 55 2.57 -14.05 -9.14
N GLY A 56 2.76 -12.91 -8.49
CA GLY A 56 1.75 -11.88 -8.35
C GLY A 56 2.37 -10.49 -8.40
N LEU A 57 1.49 -9.52 -8.58
CA LEU A 57 1.83 -8.11 -8.46
C LEU A 57 1.15 -7.59 -7.20
N GLY A 58 1.82 -6.70 -6.51
CA GLY A 58 1.36 -6.08 -5.29
C GLY A 58 1.85 -4.64 -5.19
N VAL A 59 1.42 -3.98 -4.13
CA VAL A 59 1.80 -2.64 -3.78
C VAL A 59 2.23 -2.62 -2.32
N VAL A 60 3.41 -2.08 -2.07
CA VAL A 60 3.90 -1.77 -0.73
C VAL A 60 3.54 -0.31 -0.45
N ILE A 61 2.94 -0.08 0.71
CA ILE A 61 2.62 1.24 1.23
C ILE A 61 3.43 1.43 2.50
N GLU A 62 4.28 2.44 2.50
CA GLU A 62 5.05 2.85 3.67
C GLU A 62 4.57 4.22 4.14
N VAL A 63 4.27 4.33 5.42
CA VAL A 63 3.96 5.60 6.08
C VAL A 63 5.09 5.92 7.04
N VAL A 64 5.78 7.02 6.77
CA VAL A 64 6.92 7.51 7.54
C VAL A 64 6.46 8.73 8.34
N GLY A 65 6.81 8.79 9.63
CA GLY A 65 6.49 9.95 10.44
C GLY A 65 7.09 9.92 11.84
N PRO A 66 6.86 10.96 12.64
CA PRO A 66 7.40 11.07 14.00
C PRO A 66 6.62 10.25 15.04
N GLU A 67 5.30 10.11 14.89
CA GLU A 67 4.42 9.47 15.90
C GLU A 67 3.81 8.15 15.40
N GLU A 68 4.03 7.06 16.14
CA GLU A 68 3.59 5.71 15.76
C GLU A 68 2.08 5.53 15.69
N GLU A 69 1.34 6.12 16.63
CA GLU A 69 -0.13 6.02 16.62
C GLU A 69 -0.74 6.70 15.40
N LYS A 70 -0.21 7.86 15.01
CA LYS A 70 -0.62 8.55 13.79
C LYS A 70 -0.18 7.81 12.54
N ILE A 71 1.03 7.25 12.50
CA ILE A 71 1.47 6.37 11.41
C ILE A 71 0.46 5.24 11.24
N ARG A 72 0.10 4.54 12.32
CA ARG A 72 -0.86 3.42 12.29
C ARG A 72 -2.24 3.85 11.81
N ALA A 73 -2.72 5.03 12.23
CA ALA A 73 -4.00 5.57 11.79
C ALA A 73 -3.99 5.92 10.29
N LEU A 74 -2.93 6.56 9.80
CA LEU A 74 -2.76 6.91 8.39
C LEU A 74 -2.60 5.66 7.52
N ASP A 75 -1.81 4.70 7.96
CA ASP A 75 -1.62 3.39 7.35
C ASP A 75 -2.95 2.63 7.19
N LEU A 76 -3.73 2.52 8.28
CA LEU A 76 -5.06 1.90 8.24
C LEU A 76 -6.00 2.64 7.29
N ARG A 77 -6.00 3.97 7.32
CA ARG A 77 -6.86 4.79 6.46
C ARG A 77 -6.48 4.63 4.99
N ALA A 78 -5.19 4.61 4.66
CA ALA A 78 -4.70 4.42 3.30
C ALA A 78 -5.09 3.04 2.75
N VAL A 79 -4.83 1.98 3.52
CA VAL A 79 -5.21 0.61 3.13
C VAL A 79 -6.72 0.47 2.98
N SER A 80 -7.52 1.01 3.90
CA SER A 80 -8.98 0.96 3.81
C SER A 80 -9.48 1.62 2.53
N LYS A 81 -8.90 2.77 2.14
CA LYS A 81 -9.33 3.50 0.94
C LYS A 81 -8.96 2.75 -0.34
N ILE A 82 -7.82 2.09 -0.34
CA ILE A 82 -7.37 1.24 -1.46
C ILE A 82 -8.27 0.02 -1.62
N ILE A 83 -8.66 -0.61 -0.51
CA ILE A 83 -9.61 -1.73 -0.52
C ILE A 83 -10.95 -1.29 -1.09
N GLU A 84 -11.51 -0.18 -0.59
CA GLU A 84 -12.77 0.38 -1.07
C GLU A 84 -12.73 0.67 -2.59
N PHE A 85 -11.65 1.27 -3.07
CA PHE A 85 -11.44 1.51 -4.50
C PHE A 85 -11.39 0.19 -5.31
N CYS A 86 -10.64 -0.80 -4.82
CA CYS A 86 -10.52 -2.08 -5.51
C CYS A 86 -11.83 -2.87 -5.54
N GLU A 87 -12.63 -2.82 -4.46
CA GLU A 87 -13.96 -3.43 -4.41
C GLU A 87 -14.92 -2.76 -5.41
N GLN A 88 -14.90 -1.42 -5.50
CA GLN A 88 -15.72 -0.68 -6.49
C GLN A 88 -15.37 -1.06 -7.93
N GLU A 89 -14.09 -1.28 -8.22
CA GLU A 89 -13.60 -1.68 -9.56
C GLU A 89 -13.65 -3.20 -9.80
N SER A 90 -14.24 -3.99 -8.88
CA SER A 90 -14.35 -5.46 -8.95
C SER A 90 -13.02 -6.20 -9.06
N HIS A 91 -11.97 -5.68 -8.42
CA HIS A 91 -10.66 -6.35 -8.34
C HIS A 91 -10.60 -7.33 -7.15
N GLU A 92 -10.21 -8.58 -7.40
CA GLU A 92 -9.92 -9.55 -6.34
C GLU A 92 -8.56 -9.25 -5.69
N ILE A 93 -8.60 -8.85 -4.41
CA ILE A 93 -7.41 -8.43 -3.65
C ILE A 93 -7.19 -9.29 -2.41
N GLY A 94 -5.93 -9.44 -2.01
CA GLY A 94 -5.51 -9.94 -0.70
C GLY A 94 -4.61 -8.91 -0.03
N TYR A 95 -4.49 -8.90 1.30
CA TYR A 95 -3.59 -7.98 2.00
C TYR A 95 -2.86 -8.68 3.13
N HIS A 96 -1.58 -8.36 3.31
CA HIS A 96 -0.75 -8.84 4.41
C HIS A 96 -0.07 -7.65 5.10
N SER A 97 -0.01 -7.67 6.43
CA SER A 97 0.85 -6.73 7.16
C SER A 97 2.29 -7.25 7.15
N CYS A 98 3.24 -6.48 6.62
CA CYS A 98 4.67 -6.73 6.84
C CYS A 98 5.06 -6.24 8.25
N GLU A 99 5.92 -6.97 8.94
CA GLU A 99 6.38 -6.57 10.27
C GLU A 99 7.23 -5.28 10.19
N LYS A 100 7.20 -4.50 11.29
CA LYS A 100 7.75 -3.14 11.39
C LYS A 100 9.26 -3.12 11.13
N HIS A 101 9.70 -2.22 10.25
CA HIS A 101 11.12 -1.91 10.06
C HIS A 101 11.47 -0.58 10.74
N TYR A 102 12.55 -0.56 11.52
CA TYR A 102 13.12 0.68 12.07
C TYR A 102 14.19 1.18 11.09
N LEU A 103 14.10 2.44 10.65
CA LEU A 103 15.24 3.10 9.98
C LEU A 103 16.32 3.37 11.03
N ILE A 104 17.51 2.80 10.81
CA ILE A 104 18.72 3.01 11.60
C ILE A 104 19.34 4.36 11.21
#